data_AF-G8WU36-F1
#
_entry.id   AF-G8WU36-F1
#
_cell.length_a   1.000
_cell.length_b   1.000
_cell.length_c   1.000
_cell.angle_alpha   90.00
_cell.angle_beta   90.00
_cell.angle_gamma   90.00
#
_symmetry.space_group_name_H-M   'P 1'
#
loop_
_entity.id
_entity.type
_entity.pdbx_description
1 polymer ?
#
loop_
_entity_poly.entity_id
_entity_poly.type
_entity_poly.pdbx_seq_one_letter_code
_entity_poly.pdbx_strand_id
1 'polypeptide(L)'
;MAAYGGRLRGAADPVAVDLGYGAAPWTAVELLGRLRTVRADAEVVGVEIDPARVAAAAPYARAGLTFAHGGFEVPLPRGRRPALIRAANVLRQYDEGQVAEVWARLRERLAPGGVLVEGTCDEIGRRHVWVAIGPEGPRTVTFATRLGSLVRPSDLAERLPKALIHRNVPGEPIHAFLAGFDHAWSAAAPFAALGARQRWIRSVQALRAAGWPVTDGPARWRQGEVTVRWDAVAPGARGCRFPGVGGTIRVM
;
A
#
# COMPACT_ATOMS: atom_id res chain seq x y z
N MET A 1 3.92 -5.02 3.38
CA MET A 1 3.90 -5.40 4.81
C MET A 1 5.28 -5.55 5.45
N ALA A 2 6.25 -6.23 4.84
CA ALA A 2 7.60 -6.38 5.42
C ALA A 2 8.31 -5.04 5.75
N ALA A 3 8.00 -3.95 5.02
CA ALA A 3 8.47 -2.60 5.34
C ALA A 3 8.02 -2.06 6.72
N TYR A 4 6.97 -2.63 7.32
CA TYR A 4 6.43 -2.20 8.62
C TYR A 4 6.86 -3.11 9.78
N GLY A 5 7.69 -4.12 9.54
CA GLY A 5 8.14 -5.06 10.58
C GLY A 5 8.92 -4.40 11.73
N GLY A 6 9.56 -3.24 11.48
CA GLY A 6 10.18 -2.44 12.55
C GLY A 6 9.17 -1.89 13.55
N ARG A 7 7.98 -1.47 13.09
CA ARG A 7 6.92 -0.92 13.96
C ARG A 7 6.32 -2.01 14.84
N LEU A 8 6.09 -3.20 14.29
CA LEU A 8 5.60 -4.33 15.06
C LEU A 8 6.62 -4.79 16.12
N ARG A 9 7.92 -4.79 15.79
CA ARG A 9 8.99 -5.14 16.74
C ARG A 9 9.05 -4.20 17.95
N GLY A 10 8.83 -2.90 17.74
CA GLY A 10 8.87 -1.90 18.81
C GLY A 10 7.56 -1.68 19.57
N ALA A 11 6.45 -2.31 19.16
CA ALA A 11 5.16 -2.12 19.81
C ALA A 11 5.17 -2.73 21.23
N ALA A 12 4.46 -2.15 22.20
CA ALA A 12 4.24 -2.85 23.47
C ALA A 12 3.27 -4.03 23.27
N ASP A 13 2.17 -3.77 22.57
CA ASP A 13 1.14 -4.75 22.20
C ASP A 13 1.15 -5.00 20.67
N PRO A 14 1.57 -6.20 20.18
CA PRO A 14 1.74 -6.49 18.76
C PRO A 14 0.46 -6.96 18.06
N VAL A 15 -0.70 -6.43 18.48
CA VAL A 15 -1.97 -6.76 17.81
C VAL A 15 -2.09 -6.01 16.49
N ALA A 16 -2.43 -6.77 15.45
CA ALA A 16 -2.77 -6.26 14.14
C ALA A 16 -4.23 -6.57 13.81
N VAL A 17 -4.82 -5.76 12.95
CA VAL A 17 -6.18 -5.94 12.45
C VAL A 17 -6.13 -6.13 10.95
N ASP A 18 -6.82 -7.16 10.48
CA ASP A 18 -7.17 -7.32 9.07
C ASP A 18 -8.63 -6.91 8.87
N LEU A 19 -8.84 -5.68 8.41
CA LEU A 19 -10.16 -5.09 8.25
C LEU A 19 -10.72 -5.42 6.87
N GLY A 20 -11.92 -5.99 6.83
CA GLY A 20 -12.61 -6.35 5.61
C GLY A 20 -11.97 -7.53 4.90
N TYR A 21 -11.77 -8.66 5.60
CA TYR A 21 -11.09 -9.83 5.02
C TYR A 21 -11.90 -10.53 3.92
N GLY A 22 -13.21 -10.21 3.78
CA GLY A 22 -14.05 -10.69 2.69
C GLY A 22 -14.55 -12.12 2.89
N ALA A 23 -14.88 -12.80 1.79
CA ALA A 23 -15.59 -14.09 1.82
C ALA A 23 -14.82 -15.24 2.49
N ALA A 24 -13.48 -15.17 2.50
CA ALA A 24 -12.63 -16.17 3.14
C ALA A 24 -11.51 -15.47 3.93
N PRO A 25 -11.13 -15.96 5.11
CA PRO A 25 -10.21 -15.27 6.01
C PRO A 25 -8.72 -15.44 5.65
N TRP A 26 -8.40 -15.81 4.41
CA TRP A 26 -7.03 -16.13 4.00
C TRP A 26 -6.06 -14.98 4.26
N THR A 27 -6.50 -13.75 4.05
CA THR A 27 -5.67 -12.57 4.28
C THR A 27 -5.28 -12.42 5.75
N ALA A 28 -6.20 -12.68 6.69
CA ALA A 28 -5.92 -12.63 8.13
C ALA A 28 -5.00 -13.79 8.56
N VAL A 29 -5.25 -14.99 8.01
CA VAL A 29 -4.43 -16.18 8.23
C VAL A 29 -2.99 -15.97 7.76
N GLU A 30 -2.81 -15.47 6.54
CA GLU A 30 -1.51 -15.14 5.95
C GLU A 30 -0.83 -13.99 6.68
N LEU A 31 -1.60 -12.97 7.08
CA LEU A 31 -1.08 -11.84 7.83
C LEU A 31 -0.43 -12.32 9.12
N LEU A 32 -1.11 -13.16 9.91
CA LEU A 32 -0.54 -13.71 11.14
C LEU A 32 0.79 -14.44 10.85
N GLY A 33 0.80 -15.33 9.85
CA GLY A 33 2.00 -16.07 9.48
C GLY A 33 3.17 -15.14 9.14
N ARG A 34 2.91 -14.08 8.37
CA ARG A 34 3.93 -13.08 8.00
C ARG A 34 4.41 -12.27 9.21
N LEU A 35 3.50 -11.81 10.07
CA LEU A 35 3.88 -11.03 11.26
C LEU A 35 4.69 -11.86 12.25
N ARG A 36 4.40 -13.16 12.39
CA ARG A 36 5.17 -14.06 13.26
C ARG A 36 6.59 -14.35 12.82
N THR A 37 6.93 -14.13 11.55
CA THR A 37 8.34 -14.14 11.11
C THR A 37 9.16 -12.96 11.65
N VAL A 38 8.47 -11.92 12.12
CA VAL A 38 9.08 -10.69 12.65
C VAL A 38 8.96 -10.63 14.18
N ARG A 39 7.84 -11.09 14.72
CA ARG A 39 7.54 -11.06 16.16
C ARG A 39 6.64 -12.24 16.55
N ALA A 40 7.17 -13.18 17.34
CA ALA A 40 6.54 -14.47 17.60
C ALA A 40 5.20 -14.37 18.36
N ASP A 41 5.07 -13.40 19.26
CA ASP A 41 3.87 -13.10 20.05
C ASP A 41 2.85 -12.23 19.31
N ALA A 42 3.02 -11.99 18.00
CA ALA A 42 2.04 -11.23 17.22
C ALA A 42 0.66 -11.90 17.22
N GLU A 43 -0.36 -11.05 17.31
CA GLU A 43 -1.78 -11.43 17.23
C GLU A 43 -2.44 -10.71 16.04
N VAL A 44 -3.41 -11.37 15.42
CA VAL A 44 -4.24 -10.80 14.36
C VAL A 44 -5.71 -10.97 14.71
N VAL A 45 -6.47 -9.88 14.56
CA VAL A 45 -7.93 -9.91 14.58
C VAL A 45 -8.45 -9.64 13.18
N GLY A 46 -9.10 -10.62 12.57
CA GLY A 46 -9.86 -10.41 11.34
C GLY A 46 -11.20 -9.74 11.68
N VAL A 47 -11.48 -8.58 11.10
CA VAL A 47 -12.72 -7.82 11.31
C VAL A 47 -13.52 -7.82 10.02
N GLU A 48 -14.79 -8.19 10.09
CA GLU A 48 -15.70 -8.20 8.93
C GLU A 48 -17.11 -7.77 9.32
N ILE A 49 -17.76 -7.02 8.42
CA ILE A 49 -19.08 -6.42 8.64
C ILE A 49 -20.24 -7.41 8.43
N ASP A 50 -19.98 -8.49 7.68
CA ASP A 50 -20.97 -9.54 7.44
C ASP A 50 -20.85 -10.63 8.52
N PRO A 51 -21.85 -10.78 9.41
CA PRO A 51 -21.80 -11.77 10.48
C PRO A 51 -21.73 -13.21 9.96
N ALA A 52 -22.27 -13.51 8.77
CA ALA A 52 -22.18 -14.84 8.19
C ALA A 52 -20.74 -15.17 7.79
N ARG A 53 -19.97 -14.19 7.29
CA ARG A 53 -18.54 -14.37 7.00
C ARG A 53 -17.70 -14.50 8.27
N VAL A 54 -18.10 -13.88 9.36
CA VAL A 54 -17.47 -14.07 10.68
C VAL A 54 -17.70 -15.49 11.18
N ALA A 55 -18.94 -15.99 11.10
CA ALA A 55 -19.26 -17.37 11.45
C ALA A 55 -18.47 -18.37 10.58
N ALA A 56 -18.40 -18.14 9.26
CA ALA A 56 -17.63 -18.97 8.33
C ALA A 56 -16.12 -18.94 8.58
N ALA A 57 -15.59 -17.88 9.18
CA ALA A 57 -14.18 -17.76 9.52
C ALA A 57 -13.81 -18.48 10.85
N ALA A 58 -14.78 -18.78 11.71
CA ALA A 58 -14.53 -19.37 13.03
C ALA A 58 -13.68 -20.66 13.02
N PRO A 59 -13.83 -21.60 12.07
CA PRO A 59 -12.97 -22.79 12.00
C PRO A 59 -11.48 -22.50 11.74
N TYR A 60 -11.14 -21.30 11.26
CA TYR A 60 -9.77 -20.88 11.00
C TYR A 60 -9.11 -20.19 12.20
N ALA A 61 -9.87 -19.94 13.27
CA ALA A 61 -9.33 -19.36 14.50
C ALA A 61 -8.28 -20.29 15.12
N ARG A 62 -7.21 -19.70 15.64
CA ARG A 62 -6.08 -20.43 16.23
C ARG A 62 -5.33 -19.52 17.19
N ALA A 63 -4.30 -20.05 17.88
CA ALA A 63 -3.48 -19.24 18.77
C ALA A 63 -2.95 -17.97 18.06
N GLY A 64 -3.39 -16.80 18.55
CA GLY A 64 -3.09 -15.46 18.00
C GLY A 64 -3.85 -15.06 16.73
N LEU A 65 -4.90 -15.78 16.34
CA LEU A 65 -5.84 -15.37 15.29
C LEU A 65 -7.27 -15.53 15.78
N THR A 66 -7.99 -14.41 15.86
CA THR A 66 -9.42 -14.37 16.18
C THR A 66 -10.20 -13.60 15.12
N PHE A 67 -11.51 -13.77 15.09
CA PHE A 67 -12.40 -13.05 14.19
C PHE A 67 -13.47 -12.30 14.98
N ALA A 68 -13.79 -11.09 14.54
CA ALA A 68 -14.76 -10.22 15.18
C ALA A 68 -15.70 -9.60 14.14
N HIS A 69 -16.97 -9.50 14.49
CA HIS A 69 -17.95 -8.73 13.71
C HIS A 69 -17.76 -7.24 13.97
N GLY A 70 -17.61 -6.47 12.89
CA GLY A 70 -17.49 -5.02 12.95
C GLY A 70 -16.92 -4.40 11.67
N GLY A 71 -16.65 -3.10 11.75
CA GLY A 71 -16.09 -2.28 10.67
C GLY A 71 -15.04 -1.29 11.17
N PHE A 72 -15.22 -0.01 10.83
CA PHE A 72 -14.26 1.07 11.13
C PHE A 72 -14.12 1.43 12.61
N GLU A 73 -15.00 0.93 13.47
CA GLU A 73 -14.88 0.99 14.91
C GLU A 73 -13.76 0.09 15.46
N VAL A 74 -13.35 -0.94 14.70
CA VAL A 74 -12.25 -1.86 15.01
C VAL A 74 -12.40 -2.44 16.43
N PRO A 75 -13.37 -3.35 16.64
CA PRO A 75 -13.77 -3.78 17.97
C PRO A 75 -12.77 -4.77 18.57
N LEU A 76 -11.69 -4.24 19.17
CA LEU A 76 -10.72 -5.06 19.89
C LEU A 76 -11.13 -5.27 21.37
N PRO A 77 -10.90 -6.47 21.93
CA PRO A 77 -11.19 -6.74 23.34
C PRO A 77 -10.48 -5.77 24.28
N ARG A 78 -11.14 -5.41 25.38
CA ARG A 78 -10.57 -4.61 26.48
C ARG A 78 -10.01 -3.24 26.05
N GLY A 79 -10.50 -2.68 24.94
CA GLY A 79 -10.04 -1.39 24.43
C GLY A 79 -8.59 -1.39 23.90
N ARG A 80 -8.06 -2.57 23.54
CA ARG A 80 -6.74 -2.68 22.89
C ARG A 80 -6.71 -1.81 21.64
N ARG A 81 -5.53 -1.29 21.32
CA ARG A 81 -5.29 -0.48 20.12
C ARG A 81 -4.26 -1.18 19.24
N PRO A 82 -4.53 -1.40 17.94
CA PRO A 82 -3.61 -2.13 17.10
C PRO A 82 -2.38 -1.31 16.71
N ALA A 83 -1.24 -1.98 16.66
CA ALA A 83 -0.01 -1.44 16.08
C ALA A 83 -0.11 -1.35 14.54
N LEU A 84 -1.00 -2.13 13.93
CA LEU A 84 -1.19 -2.21 12.48
C LEU A 84 -2.67 -2.47 12.15
N ILE A 85 -3.25 -1.65 11.27
CA ILE A 85 -4.51 -1.97 10.59
C ILE A 85 -4.20 -2.16 9.11
N ARG A 86 -4.54 -3.31 8.54
CA ARG A 86 -4.57 -3.55 7.09
C ARG A 86 -6.01 -3.39 6.62
N ALA A 87 -6.22 -2.56 5.59
CA ALA A 87 -7.52 -2.36 4.95
C ALA A 87 -7.34 -2.45 3.43
N ALA A 88 -7.24 -3.68 2.91
CA ALA A 88 -7.04 -3.91 1.48
C ALA A 88 -8.38 -4.14 0.78
N ASN A 89 -8.64 -3.44 -0.33
CA ASN A 89 -9.87 -3.50 -1.12
C ASN A 89 -11.15 -3.07 -0.41
N VAL A 90 -11.05 -2.48 0.79
CA VAL A 90 -12.19 -2.06 1.63
C VAL A 90 -12.87 -0.80 1.09
N LEU A 91 -12.10 0.21 0.66
CA LEU A 91 -12.64 1.53 0.32
C LEU A 91 -13.04 1.70 -1.15
N ARG A 92 -12.98 0.64 -1.97
CA ARG A 92 -13.19 0.73 -3.43
C ARG A 92 -14.56 1.27 -3.82
N GLN A 93 -15.58 0.96 -3.02
CA GLN A 93 -16.97 1.32 -3.26
C GLN A 93 -17.38 2.63 -2.59
N TYR A 94 -16.50 3.24 -1.78
CA TYR A 94 -16.78 4.52 -1.13
C TYR A 94 -16.56 5.68 -2.10
N ASP A 95 -17.18 6.81 -1.81
CA ASP A 95 -16.92 8.05 -2.53
C ASP A 95 -15.58 8.66 -2.12
N GLU A 96 -14.95 9.41 -3.03
CA GLU A 96 -13.63 10.01 -2.79
C GLU A 96 -13.64 10.90 -1.53
N GLY A 97 -14.70 11.69 -1.34
CA GLY A 97 -14.86 12.56 -0.17
C GLY A 97 -14.96 11.82 1.17
N GLN A 98 -15.35 10.53 1.15
CA GLN A 98 -15.49 9.73 2.38
C GLN A 98 -14.17 9.12 2.84
N VAL A 99 -13.16 9.01 1.95
CA VAL A 99 -11.89 8.32 2.26
C VAL A 99 -11.15 9.01 3.41
N ALA A 100 -11.09 10.34 3.41
CA ALA A 100 -10.40 11.10 4.44
C ALA A 100 -11.02 10.92 5.84
N GLU A 101 -12.36 10.89 5.92
CA GLU A 101 -13.09 10.66 7.17
C GLU A 101 -12.85 9.24 7.69
N VAL A 102 -12.91 8.23 6.80
CA VAL A 102 -12.63 6.84 7.17
C VAL A 102 -11.19 6.67 7.68
N TRP A 103 -10.21 7.31 7.01
CA TRP A 103 -8.83 7.31 7.48
C TRP A 103 -8.69 7.97 8.86
N ALA A 104 -9.36 9.09 9.11
CA ALA A 104 -9.35 9.74 10.43
C ALA A 104 -9.90 8.81 11.52
N ARG A 105 -11.06 8.20 11.29
CA ARG A 105 -11.69 7.24 12.21
C ARG A 105 -10.78 6.06 12.53
N LEU A 106 -10.13 5.48 11.51
CA LEU A 106 -9.22 4.35 11.70
C LEU A 106 -7.92 4.75 12.42
N ARG A 107 -7.39 5.95 12.14
CA ARG A 107 -6.20 6.49 12.83
C ARG A 107 -6.44 6.66 14.33
N GLU A 108 -7.64 7.07 14.72
CA GLU A 108 -8.04 7.18 16.12
C GLU A 108 -8.11 5.83 16.85
N ARG A 109 -8.07 4.71 16.14
CA ARG A 109 -8.02 3.38 16.77
C ARG A 109 -6.60 2.89 17.03
N LEU A 110 -5.62 3.40 16.28
CA LEU A 110 -4.23 2.92 16.32
C LEU A 110 -3.56 3.14 17.68
N ALA A 111 -2.67 2.24 18.07
CA ALA A 111 -1.75 2.47 19.18
C ALA A 111 -0.82 3.66 18.86
N PRO A 112 -0.19 4.30 19.87
CA PRO A 112 0.87 5.26 19.63
C PRO A 112 1.94 4.67 18.69
N GLY A 113 2.28 5.40 17.62
CA GLY A 113 3.21 4.93 16.59
C GLY A 113 2.67 3.86 15.63
N GLY A 114 1.41 3.45 15.78
CA GLY A 114 0.73 2.49 14.91
C GLY A 114 0.57 2.99 13.47
N VAL A 115 0.18 2.09 12.58
CA VAL A 115 0.01 2.39 11.15
C VAL A 115 -1.25 1.77 10.57
N LEU A 116 -1.95 2.55 9.75
CA LEU A 116 -2.94 2.06 8.81
C LEU A 116 -2.29 1.85 7.45
N VAL A 117 -2.52 0.69 6.84
CA VAL A 117 -2.14 0.35 5.47
C VAL A 117 -3.41 0.13 4.68
N GLU A 118 -3.80 1.14 3.91
CA GLU A 118 -4.98 1.10 3.03
C GLU A 118 -4.52 0.93 1.59
N GLY A 119 -5.17 0.08 0.81
CA GLY A 119 -4.77 -0.10 -0.58
C GLY A 119 -5.71 -0.96 -1.41
N THR A 120 -5.43 -1.02 -2.70
CA THR A 120 -6.20 -1.80 -3.68
C THR A 120 -5.28 -2.79 -4.38
N CYS A 121 -5.68 -4.05 -4.47
CA CYS A 121 -5.01 -5.08 -5.25
C CYS A 121 -5.94 -5.72 -6.28
N ASP A 122 -5.35 -6.31 -7.32
CA ASP A 122 -6.07 -7.17 -8.25
C ASP A 122 -6.47 -8.50 -7.60
N GLU A 123 -7.30 -9.26 -8.30
CA GLU A 123 -7.97 -10.47 -7.82
C GLU A 123 -6.98 -11.58 -7.43
N ILE A 124 -5.83 -11.63 -8.12
CA ILE A 124 -4.79 -12.65 -7.91
C ILE A 124 -3.61 -12.07 -7.08
N GLY A 125 -3.67 -10.80 -6.66
CA GLY A 125 -2.63 -10.15 -5.87
C GLY A 125 -1.31 -9.92 -6.60
N ARG A 126 -1.32 -9.82 -7.94
CA ARG A 126 -0.14 -9.50 -8.75
C ARG A 126 0.13 -8.01 -8.83
N ARG A 127 -0.86 -7.15 -8.60
CA ARG A 127 -0.75 -5.68 -8.65
C ARG A 127 -1.37 -5.12 -7.38
N HIS A 128 -0.65 -4.26 -6.68
CA HIS A 128 -1.15 -3.65 -5.45
C HIS A 128 -0.56 -2.26 -5.29
N VAL A 129 -1.39 -1.28 -4.99
CA VAL A 129 -0.96 0.04 -4.55
C VAL A 129 -1.56 0.31 -3.17
N TRP A 130 -0.74 0.74 -2.21
CA TRP A 130 -1.21 1.05 -0.86
C TRP A 130 -0.57 2.32 -0.30
N VAL A 131 -1.32 2.99 0.56
CA VAL A 131 -0.90 4.15 1.35
C VAL A 131 -0.56 3.70 2.76
N ALA A 132 0.59 4.16 3.27
CA ALA A 132 0.95 4.04 4.68
C ALA A 132 0.50 5.31 5.41
N ILE A 133 -0.33 5.17 6.42
CA ILE A 133 -0.95 6.28 7.14
C ILE A 133 -0.57 6.16 8.63
N GLY A 134 0.09 7.18 9.16
CA GLY A 134 0.41 7.28 10.57
C GLY A 134 -0.60 8.12 11.35
N PRO A 135 -0.35 8.35 12.65
CA PRO A 135 -1.18 9.20 13.49
C PRO A 135 -1.31 10.64 12.97
N GLU A 136 -0.31 11.15 12.25
CA GLU A 136 -0.29 12.47 11.60
C GLU A 136 -0.98 12.50 10.23
N GLY A 137 -1.23 11.34 9.62
CA GLY A 137 -1.83 11.22 8.30
C GLY A 137 -1.00 10.40 7.31
N PRO A 138 -1.32 10.47 6.00
CA PRO A 138 -0.65 9.72 4.96
C PRO A 138 0.84 10.09 4.83
N ARG A 139 1.71 9.09 4.75
CA ARG A 139 3.17 9.24 4.72
C ARG A 139 3.78 8.86 3.38
N THR A 140 3.40 7.70 2.87
CA THR A 140 3.94 7.14 1.63
C THR A 140 2.87 6.41 0.84
N VAL A 141 3.08 6.30 -0.47
CA VAL A 141 2.40 5.33 -1.33
C VAL A 141 3.42 4.31 -1.82
N THR A 142 3.05 3.04 -1.85
CA THR A 142 3.86 1.97 -2.41
C THR A 142 3.14 1.34 -3.59
N PHE A 143 3.87 1.15 -4.67
CA PHE A 143 3.43 0.41 -5.85
C PHE A 143 4.15 -0.94 -5.85
N ALA A 144 3.40 -2.02 -6.00
CA ALA A 144 3.94 -3.37 -6.07
C ALA A 144 3.35 -4.13 -7.24
N THR A 145 4.21 -4.86 -7.94
CA THR A 145 3.77 -5.68 -9.07
C THR A 145 4.60 -6.94 -9.24
N ARG A 146 3.96 -8.03 -9.71
CA ARG A 146 4.66 -9.19 -10.24
C ARG A 146 5.26 -8.80 -11.59
N LEU A 147 6.57 -8.55 -11.59
CA LEU A 147 7.32 -8.04 -12.73
C LEU A 147 7.20 -8.88 -14.02
N GLY A 148 7.01 -10.19 -13.90
CA GLY A 148 6.85 -11.07 -15.06
C GLY A 148 5.58 -10.85 -15.88
N SER A 149 4.58 -10.13 -15.34
CA SER A 149 3.32 -9.79 -16.02
C SER A 149 3.14 -8.28 -16.22
N LEU A 150 4.18 -7.49 -16.01
CA LEU A 150 4.11 -6.03 -16.16
C LEU A 150 4.42 -5.65 -17.61
N VAL A 151 3.49 -4.94 -18.27
CA VAL A 151 3.75 -4.35 -19.60
C VAL A 151 4.42 -2.99 -19.41
N ARG A 152 3.80 -2.13 -18.59
CA ARG A 152 4.36 -0.83 -18.18
C ARG A 152 3.92 -0.43 -16.78
N PRO A 153 4.68 0.42 -16.06
CA PRO A 153 4.32 0.86 -14.72
C PRO A 153 2.92 1.46 -14.57
N SER A 154 2.43 2.22 -15.54
CA SER A 154 1.09 2.81 -15.49
C SER A 154 -0.05 1.78 -15.50
N ASP A 155 0.20 0.51 -15.80
CA ASP A 155 -0.78 -0.57 -15.62
C ASP A 155 -1.22 -0.72 -14.15
N LEU A 156 -0.46 -0.16 -13.20
CA LEU A 156 -0.83 -0.10 -11.79
C LEU A 156 -1.91 0.94 -11.47
N ALA A 157 -2.23 1.84 -12.42
CA ALA A 157 -3.23 2.90 -12.25
C ALA A 157 -4.61 2.34 -11.87
N GLU A 158 -4.99 1.20 -12.46
CA GLU A 158 -6.27 0.52 -12.19
C GLU A 158 -6.39 0.05 -10.72
N ARG A 159 -5.25 -0.03 -10.00
CA ARG A 159 -5.16 -0.44 -8.60
C ARG A 159 -4.79 0.70 -7.67
N LEU A 160 -4.90 1.95 -8.13
CA LEU A 160 -4.78 3.09 -7.23
C LEU A 160 -5.85 3.04 -6.13
N PRO A 161 -5.52 3.40 -4.89
CA PRO A 161 -6.51 3.57 -3.83
C PRO A 161 -7.54 4.64 -4.21
N LYS A 162 -8.71 4.61 -3.56
CA LYS A 162 -9.81 5.53 -3.89
C LYS A 162 -9.41 7.01 -3.80
N ALA A 163 -8.47 7.33 -2.90
CA ALA A 163 -7.89 8.67 -2.77
C ALA A 163 -7.08 9.17 -3.98
N LEU A 164 -6.69 8.29 -4.91
CA LEU A 164 -5.82 8.62 -6.05
C LEU A 164 -6.41 8.25 -7.41
N ILE A 165 -7.28 7.23 -7.50
CA ILE A 165 -7.68 6.65 -8.78
C ILE A 165 -8.37 7.65 -9.72
N HIS A 166 -9.29 8.46 -9.20
CA HIS A 166 -9.99 9.49 -9.97
C HIS A 166 -9.13 10.74 -10.24
N ARG A 167 -7.98 10.83 -9.56
CA ARG A 167 -6.99 11.89 -9.73
C ARG A 167 -5.91 11.52 -10.73
N ASN A 168 -5.95 10.32 -11.32
CA ASN A 168 -5.01 9.95 -12.36
C ASN A 168 -5.38 10.57 -13.72
N VAL A 169 -5.33 11.91 -13.78
CA VAL A 169 -5.62 12.72 -14.97
C VAL A 169 -4.50 13.73 -15.21
N PRO A 170 -4.29 14.21 -16.45
CA PRO A 170 -3.28 15.22 -16.74
C PRO A 170 -3.38 16.45 -15.82
N GLY A 171 -2.24 16.90 -15.30
CA GLY A 171 -2.15 18.01 -14.35
C GLY A 171 -2.09 17.59 -12.88
N GLU A 172 -2.51 16.37 -12.55
CA GLU A 172 -2.41 15.85 -11.18
C GLU A 172 -1.04 15.16 -10.92
N PRO A 173 -0.49 15.26 -9.70
CA PRO A 173 0.83 14.71 -9.38
C PRO A 173 0.96 13.19 -9.58
N ILE A 174 -0.09 12.43 -9.27
CA ILE A 174 -0.09 10.97 -9.46
C ILE A 174 0.03 10.58 -10.94
N HIS A 175 -0.64 11.33 -11.83
CA HIS A 175 -0.52 11.12 -13.27
C HIS A 175 0.89 11.43 -13.77
N ALA A 176 1.47 12.54 -13.29
CA ALA A 176 2.86 12.90 -13.62
C ALA A 176 3.87 11.84 -13.14
N PHE A 177 3.65 11.26 -11.95
CA PHE A 177 4.46 10.16 -11.44
C PHE A 177 4.41 8.93 -12.34
N LEU A 178 3.21 8.47 -12.71
CA LEU A 178 3.05 7.27 -13.56
C LEU A 178 3.59 7.50 -14.97
N ALA A 179 3.39 8.69 -15.55
CA ALA A 179 3.96 9.05 -16.85
C ALA A 179 5.51 9.10 -16.81
N GLY A 180 6.09 9.70 -15.77
CA GLY A 180 7.53 9.69 -15.54
C GLY A 180 8.08 8.28 -15.35
N PHE A 181 7.31 7.41 -14.69
CA PHE A 181 7.69 6.01 -14.50
C PHE A 181 7.66 5.22 -15.82
N ASP A 182 6.63 5.41 -16.65
CA ASP A 182 6.56 4.83 -17.99
C ASP A 182 7.74 5.27 -18.87
N HIS A 183 8.12 6.55 -18.79
CA HIS A 183 9.29 7.06 -19.50
C HIS A 183 10.58 6.39 -19.01
N ALA A 184 10.81 6.31 -17.70
CA ALA A 184 11.95 5.63 -17.10
C ALA A 184 11.98 4.12 -17.42
N TRP A 185 10.81 3.47 -17.52
CA TRP A 185 10.67 2.07 -17.94
C TRP A 185 11.00 1.85 -19.40
N SER A 186 10.59 2.77 -20.26
CA SER A 186 10.88 2.75 -21.69
C SER A 186 12.37 2.98 -21.95
N ALA A 187 12.98 3.96 -21.28
CA ALA A 187 14.42 4.21 -21.36
C ALA A 187 15.27 3.04 -20.84
N ALA A 188 14.73 2.25 -19.89
CA ALA A 188 15.38 1.06 -19.38
C ALA A 188 15.19 -0.20 -20.26
N ALA A 189 14.55 -0.10 -21.43
CA ALA A 189 14.32 -1.24 -22.33
C ALA A 189 15.58 -2.07 -22.68
N PRO A 190 16.78 -1.49 -22.87
CA PRO A 190 18.00 -2.27 -23.11
C PRO A 190 18.35 -3.26 -21.98
N PHE A 191 17.89 -3.01 -20.75
CA PHE A 191 18.10 -3.91 -19.61
C PHE A 191 17.11 -5.08 -19.57
N ALA A 192 16.15 -5.17 -20.49
CA ALA A 192 15.18 -6.27 -20.54
C ALA A 192 15.84 -7.64 -20.75
N ALA A 193 16.97 -7.70 -21.46
CA ALA A 193 17.76 -8.92 -21.63
C ALA A 193 18.32 -9.47 -20.30
N LEU A 194 18.50 -8.60 -19.30
CA LEU A 194 18.92 -8.99 -17.94
C LEU A 194 17.72 -9.33 -17.03
N GLY A 195 16.50 -9.33 -17.59
CA GLY A 195 15.26 -9.65 -16.92
C GLY A 195 14.49 -8.44 -16.39
N ALA A 196 13.16 -8.61 -16.25
CA ALA A 196 12.24 -7.57 -15.78
C ALA A 196 12.63 -6.96 -14.42
N ARG A 197 13.28 -7.74 -13.55
CA ARG A 197 13.82 -7.27 -12.27
C ARG A 197 14.89 -6.19 -12.44
N GLN A 198 15.84 -6.40 -13.33
CA GLN A 198 16.89 -5.40 -13.57
C GLN A 198 16.32 -4.17 -14.24
N ARG A 199 15.44 -4.36 -15.24
CA ARG A 199 14.71 -3.25 -15.85
C ARG A 199 13.98 -2.40 -14.81
N TRP A 200 13.24 -3.02 -13.87
CA TRP A 200 12.53 -2.32 -12.80
C TRP A 200 13.47 -1.53 -11.89
N ILE A 201 14.55 -2.15 -11.43
CA ILE A 201 15.56 -1.48 -10.59
C ILE A 201 16.12 -0.25 -11.30
N ARG A 202 16.43 -0.35 -12.60
CA ARG A 202 16.94 0.77 -13.41
C ARG A 202 15.92 1.89 -13.55
N SER A 203 14.65 1.56 -13.78
CA SER A 203 13.58 2.55 -13.87
C SER A 203 13.36 3.30 -12.56
N VAL A 204 13.40 2.59 -11.42
CA VAL A 204 13.29 3.24 -10.10
C VAL A 204 14.52 4.11 -9.78
N GLN A 205 15.72 3.68 -10.17
CA GLN A 205 16.92 4.52 -10.08
C GLN A 205 16.78 5.82 -10.89
N ALA A 206 16.24 5.73 -12.12
CA ALA A 206 16.00 6.89 -12.97
C ALA A 206 14.95 7.83 -12.37
N LEU A 207 13.86 7.32 -11.79
CA LEU A 207 12.89 8.15 -11.06
C LEU A 207 13.55 8.90 -9.90
N ARG A 208 14.37 8.22 -9.10
CA ARG A 208 15.10 8.84 -7.99
C ARG A 208 16.08 9.91 -8.49
N ALA A 209 16.79 9.65 -9.59
CA ALA A 209 17.70 10.62 -10.21
C ALA A 209 16.95 11.84 -10.79
N ALA A 210 15.71 11.66 -11.26
CA ALA A 210 14.82 12.73 -11.68
C ALA A 210 14.18 13.52 -10.51
N GLY A 211 14.57 13.22 -9.27
CA GLY A 211 14.16 13.97 -8.07
C GLY A 211 12.89 13.47 -7.40
N TRP A 212 12.28 12.38 -7.85
CA TRP A 212 11.14 11.78 -7.13
C TRP A 212 11.59 11.30 -5.74
N PRO A 213 10.83 11.58 -4.68
CA PRO A 213 11.22 11.24 -3.31
C PRO A 213 10.94 9.76 -3.01
N VAL A 214 11.72 8.88 -3.64
CA VAL A 214 11.73 7.44 -3.39
C VAL A 214 12.34 7.18 -2.01
N THR A 215 11.62 6.43 -1.18
CA THR A 215 11.93 6.22 0.24
C THR A 215 12.43 4.81 0.57
N ASP A 216 12.30 3.88 -0.36
CA ASP A 216 12.83 2.53 -0.24
C ASP A 216 14.12 2.35 -1.06
N GLY A 217 14.61 1.10 -1.14
CA GLY A 217 15.87 0.80 -1.79
C GLY A 217 15.87 -0.54 -2.52
N PRO A 218 17.02 -0.95 -3.08
CA PRO A 218 17.13 -2.11 -3.95
C PRO A 218 16.58 -3.42 -3.37
N ALA A 219 16.54 -3.59 -2.05
CA ALA A 219 15.93 -4.75 -1.41
C ALA A 219 14.42 -4.87 -1.70
N ARG A 220 13.69 -3.74 -1.72
CA ARG A 220 12.26 -3.69 -2.10
C ARG A 220 12.08 -3.73 -3.61
N TRP A 221 12.93 -3.03 -4.36
CA TRP A 221 12.84 -2.99 -5.83
C TRP A 221 13.02 -4.37 -6.47
N ARG A 222 13.88 -5.22 -5.90
CA ARG A 222 14.04 -6.62 -6.34
C ARG A 222 12.75 -7.46 -6.20
N GLN A 223 11.85 -7.05 -5.30
CA GLN A 223 10.53 -7.66 -5.08
C GLN A 223 9.44 -7.05 -5.98
N GLY A 224 9.80 -6.11 -6.87
CA GLY A 224 8.85 -5.41 -7.75
C GLY A 224 8.10 -4.28 -7.04
N GLU A 225 8.70 -3.69 -6.02
CA GLU A 225 8.10 -2.58 -5.28
C GLU A 225 8.84 -1.25 -5.52
N VAL A 226 8.13 -0.14 -5.38
CA VAL A 226 8.68 1.21 -5.23
C VAL A 226 7.80 2.04 -4.30
N THR A 227 8.43 2.77 -3.38
CA THR A 227 7.74 3.57 -2.37
C THR A 227 8.13 5.03 -2.50
N VAL A 228 7.16 5.92 -2.66
CA VAL A 228 7.39 7.38 -2.72
C VAL A 228 6.66 8.09 -1.58
N ARG A 229 7.15 9.27 -1.19
CA ARG A 229 6.45 10.10 -0.20
C ARG A 229 5.07 10.50 -0.72
N TRP A 230 4.09 10.51 0.17
CA TRP A 230 2.70 10.81 -0.17
C TRP A 230 2.52 12.24 -0.69
N ASP A 231 3.21 13.21 -0.08
CA ASP A 231 3.19 14.63 -0.47
C ASP A 231 3.52 14.87 -1.96
N ALA A 232 4.33 14.01 -2.58
CA ALA A 232 4.68 14.10 -4.00
C ALA A 232 3.58 13.64 -4.96
N VAL A 233 2.58 12.88 -4.48
CA VAL A 233 1.49 12.33 -5.29
C VAL A 233 0.10 12.71 -4.79
N ALA A 234 0.02 13.42 -3.66
CA ALA A 234 -1.23 13.80 -3.03
C ALA A 234 -2.08 14.68 -3.95
N PRO A 235 -3.42 14.51 -3.97
CA PRO A 235 -4.30 15.35 -4.76
C PRO A 235 -4.12 16.83 -4.41
N GLY A 236 -4.07 17.70 -5.43
CA GLY A 236 -3.93 19.15 -5.21
C GLY A 236 -2.59 19.61 -4.60
N ALA A 237 -1.59 18.73 -4.48
CA ALA A 237 -0.24 19.16 -4.14
C ALA A 237 0.27 20.10 -5.25
N ARG A 238 0.38 21.40 -4.94
CA ARG A 238 0.87 22.41 -5.88
C ARG A 238 2.31 22.07 -6.28
N GLY A 239 2.45 21.57 -7.49
CA GLY A 239 3.67 21.55 -8.30
C GLY A 239 4.98 21.52 -7.52
N CYS A 240 5.29 20.42 -6.84
CA CYS A 240 6.70 20.04 -6.78
C CYS A 240 7.12 19.83 -8.23
N ARG A 241 7.80 20.82 -8.82
CA ARG A 241 8.41 20.70 -10.14
C ARG A 241 9.48 19.61 -10.06
N PHE A 242 9.10 18.37 -10.31
CA PHE A 242 10.06 17.30 -10.56
C PHE A 242 10.49 17.43 -12.02
N PRO A 243 11.78 17.71 -12.30
CA PRO A 243 12.23 17.94 -13.66
C PRO A 243 12.14 16.64 -14.46
N GLY A 244 11.39 16.64 -15.57
CA GLY A 244 11.55 15.56 -16.54
C GLY A 244 10.38 15.22 -17.46
N VAL A 245 9.72 16.20 -18.08
CA VAL A 245 9.10 16.00 -19.42
C VAL A 245 9.24 17.32 -20.19
N GLY A 246 10.43 17.57 -20.72
CA GLY A 246 10.73 18.83 -21.40
C GLY A 246 12.08 18.80 -22.10
N GLY A 247 12.33 17.76 -22.89
CA GLY A 247 13.45 17.77 -23.83
C GLY A 247 13.08 18.67 -25.00
N THR A 248 13.41 19.96 -24.92
CA THR A 248 13.47 20.81 -26.11
C THR A 248 14.73 20.41 -26.88
N ILE A 249 14.55 19.70 -27.98
CA ILE A 249 15.59 19.55 -29.00
C ILE A 249 15.89 20.96 -29.52
N ARG A 250 17.01 21.55 -29.10
CA ARG A 250 17.62 22.67 -29.81
C ARG A 250 18.43 22.07 -30.94
N VAL A 251 17.90 22.17 -32.15
CA VAL A 251 18.70 22.04 -33.37
C VAL A 251 19.57 23.30 -33.43
N MET A 252 20.88 23.12 -33.38
CA MET A 252 21.84 23.98 -34.08
C MET A 252 22.45 23.13 -35.19
#